data_AF-A0A5N7CKK1-F1
#
_entry.id   AF-A0A5N7CKK1-F1
#
_cell.length_a   1.000
_cell.length_b   1.000
_cell.length_c   1.000
_cell.angle_alpha   90.00
_cell.angle_beta   90.00
_cell.angle_gamma   90.00
#
_symmetry.space_group_name_H-M   'P 1'
#
loop_
_entity.id
_entity.type
_entity.pdbx_description
1 polymer ?
#
loop_
_entity_poly.entity_id
_entity_poly.type
_entity_poly.pdbx_seq_one_letter_code
_entity_poly.pdbx_strand_id
1 'polypeptide(L)'
;MSLVMSRLPPGCIYKALGVKAFPTTELVLIARDAGYDVLFIDLEHTQISLEATSHICKAAILAGMLPLVRVPHACGDGLVQRVLDGGARGIVFPHIRNAEDAKEAVAMVRFPPKGTRSISPTLLSTGGRVLTRDNLSSTLEENEASAIVMIENTDALQNLDEIASVPGLDLLLVGSMDMTVDLGILGEWDNPLYETVLQKVSAAAQRHGKLWGISGMFGRPDKFADPIQKLDVGLIVGAMDRTLLLKGAKANVESLRSCEENSLRTLN
;
A
#
# COMPACT_ATOMS: atom_id res chain seq x y z
N MET A 1 3.43 -16.67 3.77
CA MET A 1 3.46 -15.52 2.86
C MET A 1 2.60 -15.86 1.65
N SER A 2 1.62 -15.03 1.29
CA SER A 2 0.74 -15.25 0.15
C SER A 2 1.52 -15.34 -1.16
N LEU A 3 0.94 -16.04 -2.15
CA LEU A 3 1.52 -16.23 -3.48
C LEU A 3 1.88 -14.90 -4.17
N VAL A 4 1.19 -13.80 -3.82
CA VAL A 4 1.35 -12.48 -4.43
C VAL A 4 2.69 -11.82 -4.06
N MET A 5 3.07 -11.84 -2.78
CA MET A 5 4.35 -11.27 -2.34
C MET A 5 5.54 -12.20 -2.63
N SER A 6 5.29 -13.51 -2.80
CA SER A 6 6.31 -14.51 -3.14
C SER A 6 6.79 -14.49 -4.60
N ARG A 7 6.08 -13.80 -5.49
CA ARG A 7 6.43 -13.69 -6.92
C ARG A 7 7.56 -12.72 -7.21
N LEU A 8 8.10 -12.08 -6.18
CA LEU A 8 9.03 -10.99 -6.33
C LEU A 8 10.40 -11.38 -5.76
N PRO A 9 11.52 -10.92 -6.36
CA PRO A 9 12.86 -11.39 -6.00
C PRO A 9 13.17 -11.10 -4.51
N PRO A 10 13.76 -12.06 -3.77
CA PRO A 10 14.27 -11.80 -2.43
C PRO A 10 15.30 -10.67 -2.42
N GLY A 11 15.26 -9.81 -1.39
CA GLY A 11 16.26 -8.74 -1.18
C GLY A 11 16.06 -7.47 -2.00
N CYS A 12 14.91 -7.31 -2.68
CA CYS A 12 14.54 -6.07 -3.38
C CYS A 12 13.45 -5.31 -2.63
N ILE A 13 13.56 -3.97 -2.59
CA ILE A 13 12.54 -3.07 -2.03
C ILE A 13 11.51 -2.74 -3.11
N TYR A 14 10.23 -3.00 -2.81
CA TYR A 14 9.12 -2.57 -3.64
C TYR A 14 8.87 -1.08 -3.46
N LYS A 15 8.96 -0.35 -4.56
CA LYS A 15 8.67 1.07 -4.63
C LYS A 15 7.21 1.21 -5.02
N ALA A 16 6.41 1.81 -4.14
CA ALA A 16 5.01 2.08 -4.38
C ALA A 16 4.76 3.56 -4.66
N LEU A 17 3.95 3.84 -5.68
CA LEU A 17 3.34 5.14 -5.90
C LEU A 17 1.95 5.15 -5.29
N GLY A 18 1.70 6.08 -4.38
CA GLY A 18 0.38 6.36 -3.85
C GLY A 18 -0.52 7.06 -4.87
N VAL A 19 -1.77 6.62 -5.01
CA VAL A 19 -2.80 7.20 -5.88
C VAL A 19 -3.93 7.71 -5.00
N LYS A 20 -4.14 9.02 -5.01
CA LYS A 20 -5.11 9.67 -4.12
C LYS A 20 -5.93 10.77 -4.80
N ALA A 21 -5.43 11.39 -5.86
CA ALA A 21 -6.07 12.56 -6.47
C ALA A 21 -6.41 12.38 -7.95
N PHE A 22 -5.63 11.59 -8.70
CA PHE A 22 -5.78 11.47 -10.15
C PHE A 22 -6.09 10.03 -10.54
N PRO A 23 -7.37 9.62 -10.51
CA PRO A 23 -7.75 8.24 -10.75
C PRO A 23 -7.84 7.93 -12.24
N THR A 24 -6.71 8.01 -12.94
CA THR A 24 -6.63 7.75 -14.37
C THR A 24 -5.72 6.57 -14.64
N THR A 25 -5.99 5.85 -15.73
CA THR A 25 -5.16 4.70 -16.14
C THR A 25 -3.81 5.15 -16.71
N GLU A 26 -3.71 6.38 -17.21
CA GLU A 26 -2.47 6.98 -17.69
C GLU A 26 -1.42 7.09 -16.57
N LEU A 27 -1.86 7.34 -15.32
CA LEU A 27 -0.96 7.37 -14.16
C LEU A 27 -0.21 6.04 -13.99
N VAL A 28 -0.84 4.91 -14.34
CA VAL A 28 -0.20 3.59 -14.29
C VAL A 28 0.98 3.51 -15.24
N LEU A 29 0.83 4.03 -16.46
CA LEU A 29 1.90 4.02 -17.46
C LEU A 29 3.09 4.88 -17.02
N ILE A 30 2.79 6.06 -16.45
CA ILE A 30 3.80 6.95 -15.86
C ILE A 30 4.52 6.24 -14.70
N ALA A 31 3.78 5.59 -13.81
CA ALA A 31 4.35 4.89 -12.66
C ALA A 31 5.25 3.73 -13.09
N ARG A 32 4.83 2.93 -14.08
CA ARG A 32 5.62 1.84 -14.66
C ARG A 32 6.92 2.38 -15.27
N ASP A 33 6.83 3.43 -16.08
CA ASP A 33 8.00 4.03 -16.75
C ASP A 33 8.99 4.62 -15.75
N ALA A 34 8.49 5.19 -14.65
CA ALA A 34 9.30 5.68 -13.54
C ALA A 34 9.92 4.56 -12.68
N GLY A 35 9.61 3.28 -12.93
CA GLY A 35 10.17 2.14 -12.22
C GLY A 35 9.51 1.83 -10.87
N TYR A 36 8.24 2.22 -10.68
CA TYR A 36 7.46 1.73 -9.55
C TYR A 36 7.04 0.27 -9.76
N ASP A 37 7.06 -0.50 -8.67
CA ASP A 37 6.66 -1.91 -8.63
C ASP A 37 5.18 -2.06 -8.26
N VAL A 38 4.68 -1.12 -7.45
CA VAL A 38 3.39 -1.18 -6.76
C VAL A 38 2.60 0.11 -6.99
N LEU A 39 1.29 -0.01 -7.16
CA LEU A 39 0.35 1.10 -6.96
C LEU A 39 -0.34 0.93 -5.62
N PHE A 40 -0.24 1.94 -4.77
CA PHE A 40 -0.97 2.02 -3.52
C PHE A 40 -2.17 2.95 -3.71
N ILE A 41 -3.36 2.40 -3.91
CA ILE A 41 -4.58 3.17 -4.16
C ILE A 41 -5.25 3.43 -2.82
N ASP A 42 -5.38 4.69 -2.45
CA ASP A 42 -5.90 5.11 -1.16
C ASP A 42 -7.41 5.38 -1.25
N LEU A 43 -8.27 4.48 -0.77
CA LEU A 43 -9.71 4.72 -0.67
C LEU A 43 -10.15 5.37 0.66
N GLU A 44 -9.25 5.48 1.64
CA GLU A 44 -9.58 5.99 2.97
C GLU A 44 -9.67 7.53 2.99
N HIS A 45 -8.76 8.21 2.31
CA HIS A 45 -8.69 9.67 2.30
C HIS A 45 -8.89 10.27 0.91
N THR A 46 -9.87 9.78 0.16
CA THR A 46 -10.07 10.19 -1.23
C THR A 46 -11.54 10.31 -1.63
N GLN A 47 -11.77 10.71 -2.88
CA GLN A 47 -13.05 10.66 -3.59
C GLN A 47 -13.02 9.65 -4.77
N ILE A 48 -11.95 8.86 -4.93
CA ILE A 48 -11.85 7.86 -5.99
C ILE A 48 -12.98 6.84 -5.87
N SER A 49 -13.71 6.61 -6.96
CA SER A 49 -14.78 5.63 -7.02
C SER A 49 -14.24 4.19 -7.12
N LEU A 50 -15.07 3.21 -6.76
CA LEU A 50 -14.75 1.80 -6.94
C LEU A 50 -14.56 1.42 -8.42
N GLU A 51 -15.28 2.08 -9.32
CA GLU A 51 -15.13 1.88 -10.76
C GLU A 51 -13.74 2.33 -11.23
N ALA A 52 -13.33 3.56 -10.87
CA ALA A 52 -12.03 4.06 -11.24
C ALA A 52 -10.90 3.24 -10.59
N THR A 53 -11.08 2.80 -9.34
CA THR A 53 -10.18 1.84 -8.67
C THR A 53 -10.05 0.55 -9.48
N SER A 54 -11.16 -0.01 -9.95
CA SER A 54 -11.12 -1.23 -10.79
C SER A 54 -10.35 -1.00 -12.09
N HIS A 55 -10.56 0.13 -12.76
CA HIS A 55 -9.83 0.46 -13.99
C HIS A 55 -8.32 0.59 -13.75
N ILE A 56 -7.92 1.28 -12.68
CA ILE A 56 -6.50 1.42 -12.29
C ILE A 56 -5.89 0.06 -11.95
N CYS A 57 -6.57 -0.76 -11.15
CA CYS A 57 -6.10 -2.10 -10.80
C CYS A 57 -5.87 -2.98 -12.05
N LYS A 58 -6.82 -2.99 -12.98
CA LYS A 58 -6.71 -3.75 -14.24
C LYS A 58 -5.54 -3.25 -15.09
N ALA A 59 -5.42 -1.94 -15.25
CA ALA A 59 -4.29 -1.33 -15.96
C ALA A 59 -2.95 -1.68 -15.31
N ALA A 60 -2.87 -1.65 -13.98
CA ALA A 60 -1.66 -2.01 -13.22
C ALA A 60 -1.25 -3.45 -13.48
N ILE A 61 -2.19 -4.39 -13.41
CA ILE A 61 -1.95 -5.80 -13.69
C ILE A 61 -1.42 -5.99 -15.12
N LEU A 62 -2.04 -5.36 -16.12
CA LEU A 62 -1.59 -5.43 -17.51
C LEU A 62 -0.22 -4.77 -17.72
N ALA A 63 0.12 -3.77 -16.91
CA ALA A 63 1.42 -3.11 -16.90
C ALA A 63 2.50 -3.87 -16.11
N GLY A 64 2.17 -5.02 -15.51
CA GLY A 64 3.10 -5.82 -14.69
C GLY A 64 3.34 -5.26 -13.28
N MET A 65 2.48 -4.34 -12.82
CA MET A 65 2.56 -3.73 -11.48
C MET A 65 1.58 -4.40 -10.51
N LEU A 66 1.86 -4.28 -9.21
CA LEU A 66 1.01 -4.81 -8.15
C LEU A 66 0.05 -3.74 -7.59
N PRO A 67 -1.28 -3.84 -7.79
CA PRO A 67 -2.23 -2.92 -7.18
C PRO A 67 -2.61 -3.35 -5.75
N LEU A 68 -2.24 -2.53 -4.77
CA LEU A 68 -2.68 -2.61 -3.38
C LEU A 68 -3.71 -1.52 -3.13
N VAL A 69 -4.80 -1.84 -2.43
CA VAL A 69 -5.85 -0.87 -2.12
C VAL A 69 -5.99 -0.72 -0.61
N ARG A 70 -5.79 0.50 -0.10
CA ARG A 70 -6.16 0.84 1.27
C ARG A 70 -7.64 1.13 1.33
N VAL A 71 -8.38 0.36 2.12
CA VAL A 71 -9.82 0.52 2.30
C VAL A 71 -10.12 1.45 3.48
N PRO A 72 -11.29 2.11 3.52
CA PRO A 72 -11.73 2.84 4.71
C PRO A 72 -11.82 1.93 5.94
N HIS A 73 -11.61 2.51 7.11
CA HIS A 73 -11.82 1.83 8.40
C HIS A 73 -13.22 1.20 8.51
N ALA A 74 -13.28 0.01 9.11
CA ALA A 74 -14.52 -0.69 9.42
C ALA A 74 -15.52 -0.81 8.24
N CYS A 75 -15.01 -0.94 7.01
CA CYS A 75 -15.84 -0.98 5.80
C CYS A 75 -16.56 -2.31 5.55
N GLY A 76 -16.16 -3.39 6.23
CA GLY A 76 -16.77 -4.72 6.18
C GLY A 76 -16.52 -5.52 4.90
N ASP A 77 -16.94 -6.79 4.89
CA ASP A 77 -16.71 -7.74 3.79
C ASP A 77 -17.21 -7.24 2.44
N GLY A 78 -18.35 -6.54 2.43
CA GLY A 78 -18.99 -6.10 1.19
C GLY A 78 -18.14 -5.13 0.37
N LEU A 79 -17.42 -4.20 1.01
CA LEU A 79 -16.52 -3.29 0.31
C LEU A 79 -15.24 -4.03 -0.12
N VAL A 80 -14.64 -4.78 0.81
CA VAL A 80 -13.39 -5.53 0.57
C VAL A 80 -13.55 -6.48 -0.61
N GLN A 81 -14.66 -7.23 -0.67
CA GLN A 81 -14.97 -8.13 -1.77
C GLN A 81 -15.06 -7.39 -3.10
N ARG A 82 -15.79 -6.27 -3.16
CA ARG A 82 -15.92 -5.47 -4.40
C ARG A 82 -14.58 -4.93 -4.89
N VAL A 83 -13.70 -4.53 -3.97
CA VAL A 83 -12.35 -4.05 -4.30
C VAL A 83 -11.48 -5.18 -4.86
N LEU A 84 -11.51 -6.37 -4.24
CA LEU A 84 -10.80 -7.56 -4.70
C LEU A 84 -11.32 -8.04 -6.06
N ASP A 85 -12.65 -8.11 -6.24
CA ASP A 85 -13.29 -8.48 -7.50
C ASP A 85 -13.01 -7.44 -8.60
N GLY A 86 -12.82 -6.17 -8.21
CA GLY A 86 -12.39 -5.07 -9.05
C GLY A 86 -10.94 -5.20 -9.55
N GLY A 87 -10.15 -6.12 -9.00
CA GLY A 87 -8.79 -6.43 -9.46
C GLY A 87 -7.69 -6.09 -8.47
N ALA A 88 -7.99 -5.63 -7.26
CA ALA A 88 -6.95 -5.47 -6.24
C ALA A 88 -6.23 -6.79 -5.96
N ARG A 89 -4.92 -6.73 -5.73
CA ARG A 89 -4.07 -7.90 -5.40
C ARG A 89 -3.61 -7.90 -3.94
N GLY A 90 -3.96 -6.86 -3.20
CA GLY A 90 -3.87 -6.84 -1.74
C GLY A 90 -4.72 -5.72 -1.16
N ILE A 91 -5.13 -5.91 0.09
CA ILE A 91 -5.95 -4.97 0.85
C ILE A 91 -5.14 -4.50 2.04
N VAL A 92 -5.07 -3.18 2.20
CA VAL A 92 -4.43 -2.49 3.32
C VAL A 92 -5.53 -2.02 4.26
N PHE A 93 -5.50 -2.54 5.49
CA PHE A 93 -6.46 -2.21 6.53
C PHE A 93 -5.83 -1.19 7.50
N PRO A 94 -6.40 0.03 7.58
CA PRO A 94 -5.97 1.05 8.53
C PRO A 94 -6.56 0.79 9.94
N HIS A 95 -6.01 1.48 10.93
CA HIS A 95 -6.47 1.56 12.30
C HIS A 95 -6.59 0.22 13.04
N ILE A 96 -5.71 -0.73 12.72
CA ILE A 96 -5.57 -1.99 13.46
C ILE A 96 -4.96 -1.68 14.83
N ARG A 97 -5.51 -2.27 15.90
CA ARG A 97 -5.07 -2.06 17.29
C ARG A 97 -4.62 -3.35 17.96
N ASN A 98 -5.20 -4.49 17.57
CA ASN A 98 -4.95 -5.78 18.22
C ASN A 98 -5.03 -6.96 17.24
N ALA A 99 -4.73 -8.17 17.73
CA ALA A 99 -4.72 -9.38 16.92
C ALA A 99 -6.10 -9.80 16.40
N GLU A 100 -7.19 -9.44 17.08
CA GLU A 100 -8.55 -9.72 16.61
C GLU A 100 -8.88 -8.88 15.38
N ASP A 101 -8.59 -7.58 15.40
CA ASP A 101 -8.74 -6.71 14.22
C ASP A 101 -7.96 -7.27 13.01
N ALA A 102 -6.75 -7.77 13.25
CA ALA A 102 -5.92 -8.38 12.22
C ALA A 102 -6.49 -9.72 11.70
N LYS A 103 -7.11 -10.55 12.55
CA LYS A 103 -7.82 -11.77 12.13
C LYS A 103 -9.04 -11.43 11.28
N GLU A 104 -9.82 -10.43 11.68
CA GLU A 104 -10.98 -9.96 10.91
C GLU A 104 -10.53 -9.47 9.52
N ALA A 105 -9.48 -8.64 9.46
CA ALA A 105 -8.87 -8.20 8.21
C ALA A 105 -8.44 -9.37 7.31
N VAL A 106 -7.77 -10.37 7.86
CA VAL A 106 -7.37 -11.57 7.10
C VAL A 106 -8.60 -12.35 6.60
N ALA A 107 -9.62 -12.53 7.45
CA ALA A 107 -10.82 -13.25 7.09
C ALA A 107 -11.51 -12.64 5.86
N MET A 108 -11.63 -11.31 5.79
CA MET A 108 -12.25 -10.61 4.66
C MET A 108 -11.51 -10.81 3.32
N VAL A 109 -10.21 -11.13 3.36
CA VAL A 109 -9.38 -11.33 2.16
C VAL A 109 -9.34 -12.79 1.70
N ARG A 110 -9.47 -13.74 2.64
CA ARG A 110 -9.32 -15.18 2.37
C ARG A 110 -10.65 -15.82 1.99
N PHE A 111 -10.61 -16.73 1.01
CA PHE A 111 -11.76 -17.57 0.68
C PHE A 111 -11.99 -18.65 1.76
N PRO A 112 -13.22 -19.20 1.86
CA PRO A 112 -13.51 -20.37 2.68
C PRO A 112 -12.58 -21.57 2.35
N PRO A 113 -12.17 -22.38 3.34
CA PRO A 113 -12.51 -22.29 4.77
C PRO A 113 -11.60 -21.34 5.58
N LYS A 114 -10.67 -20.62 4.93
CA LYS A 114 -9.66 -19.79 5.60
C LYS A 114 -10.17 -18.37 5.96
N GLY A 115 -11.35 -17.99 5.48
CA GLY A 115 -11.94 -16.67 5.70
C GLY A 115 -13.36 -16.56 5.16
N THR A 116 -13.83 -15.33 4.96
CA THR A 116 -15.21 -14.95 4.66
C THR A 116 -15.41 -14.40 3.26
N ARG A 117 -14.35 -14.26 2.44
CA ARG A 117 -14.46 -13.76 1.06
C ARG A 117 -15.38 -14.67 0.23
N SER A 118 -16.48 -14.12 -0.29
CA SER A 118 -17.43 -14.90 -1.10
C SER A 118 -16.85 -15.26 -2.46
N ILE A 119 -17.31 -16.39 -3.01
CA ILE A 119 -16.92 -16.91 -4.32
C ILE A 119 -18.07 -16.65 -5.30
N SER A 120 -17.80 -15.89 -6.37
CA SER A 120 -18.72 -15.72 -7.49
C SER A 120 -18.37 -16.69 -8.64
N PRO A 121 -19.35 -17.41 -9.24
CA PRO A 121 -19.11 -18.26 -10.42
C PRO A 121 -18.51 -17.51 -11.62
N THR A 122 -18.70 -16.19 -11.67
CA THR A 122 -18.11 -15.26 -12.65
C THR A 122 -17.22 -14.25 -11.93
N LEU A 123 -16.19 -14.74 -11.26
CA LEU A 123 -15.26 -13.90 -10.52
C LEU A 123 -14.57 -12.93 -11.48
N LEU A 124 -14.92 -11.64 -11.45
CA LEU A 124 -14.43 -10.65 -12.42
C LEU A 124 -12.89 -10.53 -12.40
N SER A 125 -12.26 -10.82 -11.26
CA SER A 125 -10.81 -10.82 -11.09
C SER A 125 -10.08 -11.87 -11.93
N THR A 126 -10.78 -12.88 -12.47
CA THR A 126 -10.22 -13.95 -13.34
C THR A 126 -10.22 -13.57 -14.82
N GLY A 127 -10.64 -12.35 -15.17
CA GLY A 127 -10.84 -11.95 -16.57
C GLY A 127 -12.09 -12.56 -17.20
N GLY A 128 -13.09 -12.93 -16.37
CA GLY A 128 -14.36 -13.49 -16.83
C GLY A 128 -14.35 -14.99 -17.10
N ARG A 129 -13.33 -15.73 -16.65
CA ARG A 129 -13.33 -17.19 -16.70
C ARG A 129 -14.47 -17.72 -15.82
N VAL A 130 -15.29 -18.62 -16.39
CA VAL A 130 -16.33 -19.32 -15.64
C VAL A 130 -15.66 -20.31 -14.70
N LEU A 131 -15.98 -20.21 -13.41
CA LEU A 131 -15.52 -21.18 -12.41
C LEU A 131 -16.28 -22.49 -12.60
N THR A 132 -15.52 -23.56 -12.77
CA THR A 132 -16.01 -24.94 -12.86
C THR A 132 -15.44 -25.72 -11.68
N ARG A 133 -16.00 -26.91 -11.41
CA ARG A 133 -15.47 -27.76 -10.34
C ARG A 133 -13.99 -28.09 -10.54
N ASP A 134 -13.57 -28.26 -11.79
CA ASP A 134 -12.23 -28.72 -12.14
C ASP A 134 -11.17 -27.62 -12.01
N ASN A 135 -11.54 -26.35 -12.19
CA ASN A 135 -10.61 -25.21 -12.13
C ASN A 135 -10.75 -24.36 -10.86
N LEU A 136 -11.71 -24.66 -9.99
CA LEU A 136 -12.04 -23.80 -8.84
C LEU A 136 -10.83 -23.59 -7.93
N SER A 137 -10.19 -24.67 -7.46
CA SER A 137 -9.07 -24.57 -6.51
C SER A 137 -7.91 -23.75 -7.06
N SER A 138 -7.43 -24.09 -8.26
CA SER A 138 -6.32 -23.38 -8.90
C SER A 138 -6.66 -21.92 -9.17
N THR A 139 -7.91 -21.63 -9.56
CA THR A 139 -8.33 -20.25 -9.81
C THR A 139 -8.40 -19.45 -8.50
N LEU A 140 -8.87 -20.03 -7.40
CA LEU A 140 -8.87 -19.35 -6.10
C LEU A 140 -7.45 -19.09 -5.60
N GLU A 141 -6.53 -20.04 -5.80
CA GLU A 141 -5.10 -19.88 -5.47
C GLU A 141 -4.44 -18.77 -6.31
N GLU A 142 -4.72 -18.71 -7.61
CA GLU A 142 -4.25 -17.64 -8.50
C GLU A 142 -4.80 -16.24 -8.12
N ASN A 143 -5.96 -16.21 -7.45
CA ASN A 143 -6.66 -15.00 -7.03
C ASN A 143 -6.56 -14.73 -5.52
N GLU A 144 -5.68 -15.43 -4.81
CA GLU A 144 -5.31 -15.04 -3.44
C GLU A 144 -4.75 -13.61 -3.47
N ALA A 145 -5.18 -12.79 -2.53
CA ALA A 145 -4.74 -11.42 -2.39
C ALA A 145 -3.93 -11.25 -1.09
N SER A 146 -3.08 -10.23 -1.01
CA SER A 146 -2.32 -9.98 0.23
C SER A 146 -3.21 -9.32 1.30
N ALA A 147 -3.13 -9.80 2.53
CA ALA A 147 -3.72 -9.12 3.69
C ALA A 147 -2.63 -8.28 4.38
N ILE A 148 -2.86 -6.97 4.47
CA ILE A 148 -1.89 -5.98 4.92
C ILE A 148 -2.54 -5.15 6.03
N VAL A 149 -1.87 -5.00 7.16
CA VAL A 149 -2.36 -4.20 8.29
C VAL A 149 -1.46 -3.01 8.54
N MET A 150 -2.05 -1.87 8.89
CA MET A 150 -1.28 -0.69 9.26
C MET A 150 -0.92 -0.70 10.74
N ILE A 151 0.35 -0.44 11.05
CA ILE A 151 0.86 -0.18 12.40
C ILE A 151 1.03 1.33 12.52
N GLU A 152 0.06 1.98 13.15
CA GLU A 152 -0.07 3.45 13.12
C GLU A 152 -0.59 4.06 14.43
N ASN A 153 -0.66 3.25 15.49
CA ASN A 153 -1.03 3.68 16.83
C ASN A 153 -0.27 2.83 17.86
N THR A 154 -0.22 3.32 19.10
CA THR A 154 0.49 2.71 20.22
C THR A 154 -0.13 1.40 20.67
N ASP A 155 -1.45 1.20 20.56
CA ASP A 155 -2.09 -0.09 20.84
C ASP A 155 -1.55 -1.19 19.91
N ALA A 156 -1.45 -0.90 18.61
CA ALA A 156 -0.87 -1.81 17.62
C ALA A 156 0.59 -2.15 17.94
N LEU A 157 1.35 -1.19 18.47
CA LEU A 157 2.73 -1.43 18.89
C LEU A 157 2.84 -2.27 20.15
N GLN A 158 1.91 -2.11 21.09
CA GLN A 158 1.85 -2.94 22.30
C GLN A 158 1.46 -4.39 21.95
N ASN A 159 0.56 -4.57 20.99
CA ASN A 159 0.07 -5.88 20.53
C ASN A 159 0.82 -6.43 19.31
N LEU A 160 1.98 -5.85 18.98
CA LEU A 160 2.64 -6.05 17.69
C LEU A 160 2.97 -7.51 17.38
N ASP A 161 3.50 -8.26 18.36
CA ASP A 161 3.83 -9.67 18.17
C ASP A 161 2.58 -10.53 17.97
N GLU A 162 1.49 -10.23 18.68
CA GLU A 162 0.23 -10.96 18.53
C GLU A 162 -0.38 -10.69 17.15
N ILE A 163 -0.40 -9.43 16.70
CA ILE A 163 -0.82 -9.03 15.36
C ILE A 163 0.05 -9.73 14.31
N ALA A 164 1.37 -9.64 14.44
CA ALA A 164 2.31 -10.24 13.51
C ALA A 164 2.20 -11.76 13.46
N SER A 165 1.77 -12.43 14.54
CA SER A 165 1.60 -13.88 14.57
C SER A 165 0.36 -14.38 13.82
N VAL A 166 -0.57 -13.50 13.43
CA VAL A 166 -1.85 -13.90 12.81
C VAL A 166 -1.61 -14.71 11.53
N PRO A 167 -2.14 -15.95 11.44
CA PRO A 167 -2.07 -16.76 10.23
C PRO A 167 -2.75 -16.07 9.06
N GLY A 168 -2.13 -16.11 7.88
CA GLY A 168 -2.67 -15.47 6.69
C GLY A 168 -2.41 -13.97 6.58
N LEU A 169 -1.89 -13.30 7.62
CA LEU A 169 -1.38 -11.93 7.48
C LEU A 169 -0.06 -11.93 6.70
N ASP A 170 0.11 -11.02 5.75
CA ASP A 170 1.26 -11.00 4.84
C ASP A 170 2.25 -9.87 5.13
N LEU A 171 1.75 -8.68 5.46
CA LEU A 171 2.57 -7.47 5.58
C LEU A 171 2.13 -6.56 6.74
N LEU A 172 3.12 -6.03 7.47
CA LEU A 172 2.95 -4.96 8.45
C LEU A 172 3.38 -3.62 7.82
N LEU A 173 2.46 -2.68 7.64
CA LEU A 173 2.75 -1.39 7.01
C LEU A 173 2.76 -0.28 8.05
N VAL A 174 3.90 0.38 8.29
CA VAL A 174 3.93 1.53 9.20
C VAL A 174 3.21 2.72 8.56
N GLY A 175 2.14 3.19 9.21
CA GLY A 175 1.46 4.44 8.90
C GLY A 175 2.16 5.60 9.60
N SER A 176 3.23 6.12 9.00
CA SER A 176 4.16 7.01 9.68
C SER A 176 3.55 8.33 10.16
N MET A 177 2.60 8.88 9.41
CA MET A 177 1.97 10.14 9.80
C MET A 177 1.13 9.95 11.07
N ASP A 178 0.17 9.03 11.04
CA ASP A 178 -0.70 8.73 12.16
C ASP A 178 0.07 8.19 13.37
N MET A 179 1.12 7.39 13.15
CA MET A 179 2.00 6.97 14.24
C MET A 179 2.66 8.15 14.96
N THR A 180 3.18 9.14 14.22
CA THR A 180 3.76 10.33 14.86
C THR A 180 2.71 11.19 15.57
N VAL A 181 1.47 11.20 15.08
CA VAL A 181 0.34 11.86 15.77
C VAL A 181 0.08 11.17 17.11
N ASP A 182 -0.05 9.84 17.11
CA ASP A 182 -0.37 9.05 18.30
C ASP A 182 0.76 9.09 19.35
N LEU A 183 2.00 9.20 18.90
CA LEU A 183 3.18 9.39 19.77
C LEU A 183 3.35 10.84 20.28
N GLY A 184 2.54 11.80 19.82
CA GLY A 184 2.64 13.21 20.20
C GLY A 184 3.83 13.96 19.59
N ILE A 185 4.39 13.47 18.47
CA ILE A 185 5.59 13.97 17.79
C ILE A 185 5.31 14.29 16.32
N LEU A 186 4.17 14.93 16.04
CA LEU A 186 3.60 15.15 14.70
C LEU A 186 4.66 15.53 13.65
N GLY A 187 4.92 14.63 12.70
CA GLY A 187 5.83 14.86 11.56
C GLY A 187 7.33 14.85 11.92
N GLU A 188 7.69 14.64 13.18
CA GLU A 188 9.07 14.51 13.64
C GLU A 188 9.61 13.10 13.40
N TRP A 189 9.79 12.72 12.13
CA TRP A 189 10.34 11.40 11.79
C TRP A 189 11.83 11.22 12.14
N ASP A 190 12.48 12.29 12.60
CA ASP A 190 13.83 12.30 13.17
C ASP A 190 13.85 11.94 14.67
N ASN A 191 12.67 11.84 15.30
CA ASN A 191 12.55 11.59 16.73
C ASN A 191 12.92 10.13 17.08
N PRO A 192 13.72 9.87 18.14
CA PRO A 192 14.08 8.52 18.56
C PRO A 192 12.90 7.58 18.86
N LEU A 193 11.75 8.14 19.25
CA LEU A 193 10.52 7.36 19.43
C LEU A 193 10.07 6.72 18.12
N TYR A 194 10.10 7.47 17.02
CA TYR A 194 9.74 6.96 15.70
C TYR A 194 10.77 5.96 15.17
N GLU A 195 12.07 6.17 15.41
CA GLU A 195 13.09 5.18 15.09
C GLU A 195 12.83 3.85 15.83
N THR A 196 12.48 3.93 17.11
CA THR A 196 12.12 2.77 17.94
C THR A 196 10.90 2.02 17.36
N VAL A 197 9.92 2.72 16.78
CA VAL A 197 8.80 2.09 16.08
C VAL A 197 9.30 1.22 14.93
N LEU A 198 10.14 1.78 14.05
CA LEU A 198 10.64 1.06 12.87
C LEU A 198 11.45 -0.18 13.27
N GLN A 199 12.29 -0.06 14.29
CA GLN A 199 13.06 -1.18 14.84
C GLN A 199 12.15 -2.29 15.39
N LYS A 200 11.11 -1.93 16.15
CA LYS A 200 10.14 -2.89 16.70
C LYS A 200 9.37 -3.62 15.61
N VAL A 201 8.85 -2.88 14.62
CA VAL A 201 8.08 -3.45 13.50
C VAL A 201 8.93 -4.37 12.65
N SER A 202 10.15 -3.95 12.30
CA SER A 202 11.12 -4.80 11.58
C SER A 202 11.41 -6.09 12.35
N ALA A 203 11.71 -5.99 13.65
CA ALA A 203 12.02 -7.17 14.47
C ALA A 203 10.82 -8.13 14.60
N ALA A 204 9.59 -7.62 14.76
CA ALA A 204 8.39 -8.45 14.80
C ALA A 204 8.12 -9.12 13.44
N ALA A 205 8.27 -8.37 12.34
CA ALA A 205 8.12 -8.91 11.00
C ALA A 205 9.10 -10.06 10.74
N GLN A 206 10.37 -9.90 11.13
CA GLN A 206 11.38 -10.95 11.02
C GLN A 206 11.03 -12.19 11.88
N ARG A 207 10.63 -11.99 13.14
CA ARG A 207 10.24 -13.10 14.05
C ARG A 207 9.11 -13.96 13.48
N HIS A 208 8.12 -13.33 12.84
CA HIS A 208 6.91 -14.00 12.36
C HIS A 208 6.90 -14.25 10.85
N GLY A 209 8.03 -14.05 10.16
CA GLY A 209 8.18 -14.26 8.72
C GLY A 209 7.22 -13.41 7.88
N LYS A 210 7.01 -12.16 8.27
CA LYS A 210 6.18 -11.18 7.57
C LYS A 210 7.04 -10.21 6.77
N LEU A 211 6.50 -9.72 5.67
CA LEU A 211 7.04 -8.53 5.03
C LEU A 211 6.68 -7.31 5.88
N TRP A 212 7.46 -6.24 5.80
CA TRP A 212 7.05 -4.96 6.37
C TRP A 212 7.40 -3.81 5.46
N GLY A 213 6.73 -2.68 5.68
CA GLY A 213 6.92 -1.49 4.87
C GLY A 213 6.62 -0.19 5.58
N ILE A 214 6.83 0.91 4.87
CA ILE A 214 6.64 2.28 5.38
C ILE A 214 5.78 3.08 4.40
N SER A 215 4.83 3.84 4.92
CA SER A 215 4.02 4.81 4.18
C SER A 215 3.82 6.09 5.00
N GLY A 216 3.53 7.21 4.35
CA GLY A 216 3.15 8.45 5.04
C GLY A 216 4.30 9.44 5.31
N MET A 217 5.53 9.12 4.90
CA MET A 217 6.70 10.03 4.99
C MET A 217 6.94 10.81 3.70
N PHE A 218 5.88 11.30 3.07
CA PHE A 218 5.97 11.91 1.74
C PHE A 218 6.81 13.20 1.78
N GLY A 219 7.82 13.28 0.90
CA GLY A 219 8.72 14.43 0.82
C GLY A 219 10.00 14.32 1.67
N ARG A 220 10.20 13.22 2.42
CA ARG A 220 11.42 12.92 3.17
C ARG A 220 12.11 11.63 2.70
N PRO A 221 12.51 11.54 1.42
CA PRO A 221 13.16 10.34 0.90
C PRO A 221 14.48 10.01 1.61
N ASP A 222 15.14 11.02 2.19
CA ASP A 222 16.34 10.89 3.00
C ASP A 222 16.16 9.91 4.18
N LYS A 223 14.94 9.81 4.71
CA LYS A 223 14.63 8.95 5.85
C LYS A 223 14.48 7.48 5.51
N PHE A 224 14.43 7.10 4.24
CA PHE A 224 14.33 5.70 3.85
C PHE A 224 15.68 4.99 3.81
N ALA A 225 16.80 5.71 3.86
CA ALA A 225 18.13 5.11 3.79
C ALA A 225 18.40 4.10 4.92
N ASP A 226 18.12 4.47 6.16
CA ASP A 226 18.34 3.60 7.32
C ASP A 226 17.42 2.36 7.30
N PRO A 227 16.10 2.46 7.09
CA PRO A 227 15.24 1.30 6.93
C PRO A 227 15.69 0.34 5.82
N ILE A 228 16.15 0.88 4.70
CA ILE A 228 16.67 0.11 3.56
C ILE A 228 17.94 -0.64 3.92
N GLN A 229 18.89 0.02 4.57
CA GLN A 229 20.22 -0.55 4.81
C GLN A 229 20.28 -1.44 6.06
N LYS A 230 19.45 -1.18 7.06
CA LYS A 230 19.61 -1.74 8.41
C LYS A 230 18.42 -2.54 8.91
N LEU A 231 17.21 -2.32 8.37
CA LEU A 231 15.97 -2.88 8.92
C LEU A 231 15.23 -3.81 7.93
N ASP A 232 15.83 -4.15 6.79
CA ASP A 232 15.28 -5.09 5.81
C ASP A 232 13.83 -4.74 5.41
N VAL A 233 13.59 -3.46 5.10
CA VAL A 233 12.27 -3.00 4.65
C VAL A 233 11.95 -3.56 3.27
N GLY A 234 10.74 -4.08 3.11
CA GLY A 234 10.30 -4.72 1.87
C GLY A 234 9.46 -3.83 0.96
N LEU A 235 8.74 -2.86 1.52
CA LEU A 235 7.81 -2.00 0.77
C LEU A 235 7.94 -0.54 1.23
N ILE A 236 8.05 0.39 0.29
CA ILE A 236 8.06 1.83 0.56
C ILE A 236 7.03 2.52 -0.32
N VAL A 237 6.01 3.14 0.30
CA VAL A 237 5.14 4.11 -0.37
C VAL A 237 5.84 5.47 -0.33
N GLY A 238 6.65 5.74 -1.35
CA GLY A 238 7.60 6.85 -1.33
C GLY A 238 6.98 8.21 -1.63
N ALA A 239 5.87 8.24 -2.36
CA ALA A 239 5.20 9.46 -2.76
C ALA A 239 3.72 9.23 -3.06
N MET A 240 2.98 10.32 -3.23
CA MET A 240 1.61 10.33 -3.72
C MET A 240 1.57 11.07 -5.05
N ASP A 241 0.72 10.65 -5.97
CA ASP A 241 0.47 11.27 -7.27
C ASP A 241 0.37 12.80 -7.19
N ARG A 242 -0.44 13.31 -6.25
CA ARG A 242 -0.63 14.74 -6.01
C ARG A 242 0.64 15.44 -5.57
N THR A 243 1.43 14.83 -4.69
CA THR A 243 2.64 15.49 -4.16
C THR A 243 3.74 15.57 -5.21
N LEU A 244 3.86 14.55 -6.06
CA LEU A 244 4.77 14.57 -7.20
C LEU A 244 4.37 15.61 -8.24
N LEU A 245 3.09 15.64 -8.64
CA LEU A 245 2.63 16.62 -9.62
C LEU A 245 2.83 18.05 -9.12
N LEU A 246 2.49 18.32 -7.86
CA LEU A 246 2.69 19.65 -7.27
C LEU A 246 4.18 20.03 -7.21
N LYS A 247 5.07 19.10 -6.86
CA LYS A 247 6.52 19.33 -6.84
C LYS A 247 7.05 19.68 -8.22
N GLY A 248 6.70 18.89 -9.25
CA GLY A 248 7.09 19.16 -10.63
C GLY A 248 6.53 20.48 -11.16
N ALA A 249 5.26 20.77 -10.88
CA ALA A 249 4.62 22.02 -11.28
C ALA A 249 5.29 23.24 -10.65
N LYS A 250 5.61 23.19 -9.35
CA LYS A 250 6.33 24.27 -8.65
C LYS A 250 7.71 24.51 -9.24
N ALA A 251 8.50 23.46 -9.45
CA ALA A 251 9.83 23.56 -10.04
C ALA A 251 9.81 24.19 -11.44
N ASN A 252 8.79 23.84 -12.27
CA ASN A 252 8.61 24.45 -13.58
C ASN A 252 8.28 25.95 -13.47
N VAL A 253 7.33 26.31 -12.59
CA VAL A 253 6.96 27.73 -12.38
C VAL A 253 8.14 28.55 -11.85
N GLU A 254 8.94 28.01 -10.93
CA GLU A 254 10.16 28.65 -10.42
C GLU A 254 11.18 28.88 -11.54
N SER A 255 11.36 27.90 -12.43
CA SER A 255 12.24 28.03 -13.59
C SER A 255 11.77 29.15 -14.52
N LEU A 256 10.47 29.23 -14.82
CA LEU A 256 9.90 30.29 -15.65
C LEU A 256 10.07 31.69 -15.02
N ARG A 257 9.82 31.83 -13.71
CA ARG A 257 10.02 33.09 -12.98
C ARG A 257 11.48 33.55 -13.04
N SER A 258 12.44 32.63 -12.95
CA SER A 258 13.86 32.98 -13.06
C SER A 258 14.21 33.56 -14.45
N CYS A 259 13.55 33.08 -15.52
CA CYS A 259 13.72 33.63 -16.86
C CYS A 259 13.14 35.05 -17.00
N GLU A 260 11.99 35.31 -16.37
CA GLU A 260 11.38 36.64 -16.33
C GLU A 260 12.28 37.66 -15.59
N GLU A 261 12.79 37.29 -14.42
CA GLU A 261 13.70 38.14 -13.63
C GLU A 261 14.99 38.46 -14.39
N ASN A 262 15.58 37.47 -15.07
CA ASN A 262 16.78 37.67 -15.88
C ASN A 262 16.52 38.60 -17.06
N SER A 263 15.36 38.48 -17.72
CA SER A 263 14.97 39.36 -18.83
C SER A 263 14.82 40.82 -18.40
N LEU A 264 14.27 41.05 -17.20
CA LEU A 264 14.13 42.40 -16.61
C LEU A 264 15.49 43.01 -16.21
N ARG A 265 16.48 42.20 -15.83
CA ARG A 265 17.84 42.68 -15.51
C ARG A 265 18.63 43.08 -16.76
N THR A 266 18.37 42.47 -17.91
CA THR A 266 19.01 42.85 -19.19
C THR A 266 18.42 44.09 -19.84
N LEU A 267 17.27 44.59 -19.36
CA LEU A 267 16.59 45.77 -19.89
C LEU A 267 16.88 47.07 -19.09
N ASN A 268 17.58 46.95 -17.96
CA ASN A 268 18.08 48.07 -17.15
C ASN A 268 19.60 48.18 -17.26
#